data_AF-M6U135-F1
#
_entry.id   AF-M6U135-F1
#
_cell.length_a   1.000
_cell.length_b   1.000
_cell.length_c   1.000
_cell.angle_alpha   90.00
_cell.angle_beta   90.00
_cell.angle_gamma   90.00
#
_symmetry.space_group_name_H-M   'P 1'
#
loop_
_entity.id
_entity.type
_entity.pdbx_description
1 polymer ?
#
loop_
_entity_poly.entity_id
_entity_poly.type
_entity_poly.pdbx_seq_one_letter_code
_entity_poly.pdbx_strand_id
1 'polypeptide(L)' 'MTTAEKLRKEGEIKGEIKGKIEGKIEDARKMFKEGFELDVVLRITGLTEQELKDYGVI' A
#
# COMPACT_ATOMS: atom_id res chain seq x y z
N MET A 1 0.42 -15.24 -26.99
CA MET A 1 1.18 -14.34 -26.10
C MET A 1 2.63 -14.81 -26.05
N THR A 2 3.56 -13.95 -26.47
CA THR A 2 5.00 -14.23 -26.46
C THR A 2 5.57 -14.13 -25.04
N THR A 3 6.78 -14.65 -24.83
CA THR A 3 7.50 -14.50 -23.55
C THR A 3 7.71 -13.03 -23.18
N ALA A 4 8.01 -12.16 -24.16
CA ALA A 4 8.18 -10.74 -23.94
C ALA A 4 6.87 -10.06 -23.48
N GLU A 5 5.74 -10.43 -24.08
CA GLU A 5 4.42 -9.91 -23.67
C GLU A 5 4.04 -10.35 -22.25
N LYS A 6 4.38 -11.59 -21.86
CA LYS A 6 4.20 -12.08 -20.47
C LYS A 6 4.98 -11.23 -19.48
N LEU A 7 6.28 -11.05 -19.73
CA LEU A 7 7.17 -10.28 -18.86
C LEU A 7 6.71 -8.81 -18.72
N ARG A 8 6.26 -8.18 -19.81
CA ARG A 8 5.72 -6.81 -19.76
C ARG A 8 4.47 -6.74 -18.88
N LYS A 9 3.54 -7.68 -19.05
CA LYS A 9 2.29 -7.72 -18.28
C LYS A 9 2.54 -7.99 -16.79
N GLU A 10 3.49 -8.87 -16.46
CA GLU A 10 3.90 -9.12 -15.07
C GLU A 10 4.51 -7.88 -14.43
N GLY A 11 5.34 -7.14 -15.18
CA GLY A 11 5.92 -5.87 -14.73
C GLY A 11 4.85 -4.81 -14.46
N GLU A 12 3.88 -4.65 -15.36
CA GLU A 12 2.76 -3.72 -15.21
C GLU A 12 1.91 -4.04 -13.97
N ILE A 13 1.53 -5.31 -13.80
CA ILE A 13 0.76 -5.77 -12.64
C ILE A 13 1.54 -5.50 -11.34
N LYS A 14 2.84 -5.82 -11.31
CA LYS A 14 3.68 -5.59 -10.13
C LYS A 14 3.79 -4.10 -9.80
N GLY A 15 3.93 -3.25 -10.82
CA GLY A 15 3.95 -1.79 -10.67
C GLY A 15 2.63 -1.25 -10.10
N GLU A 16 1.49 -1.70 -10.63
CA GLU A 16 0.17 -1.28 -10.16
C GLU A 16 -0.07 -1.69 -8.70
N ILE A 17 0.27 -2.93 -8.33
CA ILE A 17 0.15 -3.41 -6.95
C ILE A 17 1.02 -2.58 -6.00
N LYS A 18 2.28 -2.32 -6.39
CA LYS A 18 3.21 -1.52 -5.58
C LYS A 18 2.68 -0.09 -5.38
N GLY A 19 2.20 0.56 -6.43
CA GLY A 19 1.65 1.92 -6.35
C GLY A 19 0.41 2.01 -5.46
N LYS A 20 -0.48 1.00 -5.51
CA LYS A 20 -1.65 0.94 -4.62
C LYS A 20 -1.26 0.82 -3.14
N ILE A 21 -0.23 0.02 -2.82
CA ILE A 21 0.27 -0.10 -1.44
C ILE A 21 0.94 1.19 -0.99
N GLU A 22 1.82 1.79 -1.81
CA GLU A 22 2.50 3.04 -1.48
C GLU A 22 1.51 4.18 -1.19
N GLY A 23 0.44 4.32 -1.98
CA GLY A 23 -0.61 5.31 -1.74
C GLY A 23 -1.33 5.12 -0.40
N LYS A 24 -1.71 3.87 -0.06
CA LYS A 24 -2.33 3.56 1.24
C LYS A 24 -1.41 3.89 2.43
N ILE A 25 -0.11 3.64 2.29
CA ILE A 25 0.90 3.96 3.31
C ILE A 25 1.06 5.48 3.48
N GLU A 26 1.04 6.24 2.39
CA GLU A 26 1.06 7.70 2.45
C GLU A 26 -0.17 8.26 3.16
N ASP A 27 -1.36 7.74 2.83
CA ASP A 27 -2.62 8.14 3.47
C ASP A 27 -2.61 7.80 4.96
N ALA A 28 -2.17 6.59 5.35
CA ALA A 28 -2.05 6.21 6.75
C ALA A 28 -1.12 7.17 7.53
N ARG A 29 0.02 7.57 6.94
CA ARG A 29 0.93 8.56 7.56
C ARG A 29 0.27 9.92 7.75
N LYS A 30 -0.55 10.38 6.79
CA LYS A 30 -1.29 11.65 6.92
C LYS A 30 -2.36 11.55 8.00
N MET A 31 -3.11 10.45 8.04
CA MET A 31 -4.13 10.22 9.06
C MET A 31 -3.53 10.23 10.48
N PHE A 32 -2.39 9.57 10.72
CA PHE A 32 -1.75 9.66 12.03
C PHE A 32 -1.30 11.08 12.38
N LYS A 33 -0.80 11.85 11.41
CA LYS A 33 -0.46 13.28 11.62
C LYS A 33 -1.68 14.14 11.96
N GLU A 34 -2.85 13.77 11.45
CA GLU A 34 -4.14 14.41 11.75
C GLU A 34 -4.76 13.91 13.07
N GLY A 35 -4.13 12.96 13.76
CA GLY A 35 -4.56 12.48 15.08
C GLY A 35 -5.59 11.35 15.04
N PHE A 36 -5.76 10.67 13.91
CA PHE A 36 -6.63 9.49 13.83
C PHE A 36 -6.07 8.33 14.64
N GLU A 37 -6.97 7.61 15.33
CA GLU A 37 -6.63 6.40 16.09
C GLU A 37 -6.31 5.22 15.15
N LEU A 38 -5.52 4.26 15.65
CA LEU A 38 -5.04 3.10 14.89
C LEU A 38 -6.19 2.30 14.27
N ASP A 39 -7.27 2.03 15.01
CA ASP A 39 -8.42 1.28 14.50
C ASP A 39 -9.10 1.99 13.31
N VAL A 40 -9.17 3.33 13.34
CA VAL A 40 -9.71 4.13 12.26
C VAL A 40 -8.82 4.07 11.03
N VAL A 41 -7.50 4.17 11.21
CA VAL A 41 -6.51 4.05 10.12
C VAL A 41 -6.59 2.68 9.46
N LEU A 42 -6.61 1.60 10.23
CA LEU A 42 -6.70 0.22 9.71
C LEU A 42 -8.00 0.02 8.93
N ARG A 43 -9.14 0.48 9.47
CA ARG A 43 -10.46 0.34 8.83
C ARG A 43 -10.56 1.12 7.52
N ILE A 44 -10.02 2.35 7.44
CA ILE A 44 -10.14 3.20 6.26
C ILE A 44 -9.16 2.76 5.16
N THR A 45 -7.89 2.52 5.51
CA THR A 45 -6.86 2.16 4.52
C THR A 45 -6.97 0.70 4.08
N GLY A 46 -7.60 -0.14 4.91
CA GLY A 46 -7.62 -1.59 4.75
C GLY A 46 -6.23 -2.22 4.90
N LEU A 47 -5.30 -1.53 5.55
CA LEU A 47 -4.01 -2.07 5.94
C LEU A 47 -4.15 -2.83 7.26
N THR A 48 -3.24 -3.76 7.46
CA THR A 48 -3.01 -4.45 8.73
C THR A 48 -1.99 -3.69 9.57
N GLU A 49 -2.01 -3.93 10.88
CA GLU A 49 -1.01 -3.34 11.78
C GLU A 49 0.42 -3.79 11.42
N GLN A 50 0.58 -5.04 10.95
CA GLN A 50 1.88 -5.54 10.50
C GLN A 50 2.37 -4.80 9.27
N GLU A 51 1.51 -4.53 8.28
CA GLU A 51 1.90 -3.70 7.12
C GLU A 51 2.32 -2.29 7.57
N LEU A 52 1.65 -1.67 8.53
CA LEU A 52 2.08 -0.37 9.04
C LEU A 52 3.49 -0.43 9.67
N LYS A 53 3.81 -1.49 10.41
CA LYS A 53 5.14 -1.73 11.01
C LYS A 53 6.21 -2.01 9.96
N ASP A 54 5.91 -2.88 9.00
CA ASP A 54 6.82 -3.27 7.91
C ASP A 54 7.24 -2.05 7.07
N TYR A 55 6.33 -1.08 6.93
CA TYR A 55 6.55 0.17 6.22
C TYR A 55 7.01 1.33 7.13
N GLY A 56 7.26 1.09 8.42
CA GLY A 56 7.74 2.10 9.37
C GLY A 56 6.82 3.31 9.50
N VAL A 57 5.51 3.07 9.48
CA VAL A 57 4.48 4.08 9.76
C VAL A 57 4.31 4.27 11.27
N ILE A 58 4.35 3.15 12.01
CA ILE A 58 4.25 3.06 13.48
C ILE A 58 5.34 2.15 14.04
#